data_AF-A0A0H1BG41-F1
#
_entry.id   AF-A0A0H1BG41-F1
#
_cell.length_a   1.000
_cell.length_b   1.000
_cell.length_c   1.000
_cell.angle_alpha   90.00
_cell.angle_beta   90.00
_cell.angle_gamma   90.00
#
_symmetry.space_group_name_H-M   'P 1'
#
loop_
_entity.id
_entity.type
_entity.pdbx_description
1 polymer ?
#
loop_
_entity_poly.entity_id
_entity_poly.type
_entity_poly.pdbx_seq_one_letter_code
_entity_poly.pdbx_strand_id
1 'polypeptide(L)'
;MFPRINQLVRHLSRPRPNSVHIPAATAARSLGSPLSMTSYTETALANSKKTIHTAACLIIGDEVLGGKTVDTNSPFFAKYCFSMGVSLKRIEVIADDESEIIEAVKRMSEKYDFVVTSGGIGPTFVS
;
A
#
# COMPACT_ATOMS: atom_id res chain seq x y z
N MET A 1 28.87 -10.86 -13.01
CA MET A 1 28.01 -10.47 -14.14
C MET A 1 26.60 -10.28 -13.56
N PHE A 2 26.26 -9.05 -13.17
CA PHE A 2 25.04 -8.72 -12.41
C PHE A 2 23.96 -8.16 -13.35
N PRO A 3 22.72 -8.67 -13.36
CA PRO A 3 21.63 -8.05 -14.10
C PRO A 3 20.84 -7.05 -13.24
N ARG A 4 20.90 -5.79 -13.70
CA ARG A 4 19.83 -4.79 -13.87
C ARG A 4 18.70 -4.71 -12.82
N ILE A 5 18.89 -3.75 -11.91
CA ILE A 5 17.88 -3.08 -11.09
C ILE A 5 16.95 -2.26 -12.01
N ASN A 6 15.65 -2.61 -12.03
CA ASN A 6 14.66 -1.88 -12.80
C ASN A 6 14.13 -0.70 -12.00
N GLN A 7 14.12 0.46 -12.65
CA GLN A 7 13.62 1.72 -12.13
C GLN A 7 12.10 1.75 -12.10
N LEU A 8 11.55 2.28 -11.00
CA LEU A 8 10.16 2.74 -10.96
C LEU A 8 10.07 4.02 -10.13
N VAL A 9 10.66 5.09 -10.67
CA VAL A 9 10.34 6.48 -10.31
C VAL A 9 9.25 6.93 -11.30
N ARG A 10 7.99 6.92 -10.86
CA ARG A 10 6.88 7.52 -11.63
C ARG A 10 6.48 8.85 -11.02
N HIS A 11 7.04 9.90 -11.62
CA HIS A 11 6.41 11.16 -12.03
C HIS A 11 5.51 11.94 -11.06
N LEU A 12 6.11 13.01 -10.51
CA LEU A 12 5.44 14.26 -10.18
C LEU A 12 5.31 15.17 -11.43
N SER A 13 4.31 16.08 -11.39
CA SER A 13 4.05 17.23 -12.28
C SER A 13 3.25 16.91 -13.57
N ARG A 14 2.15 17.59 -13.98
CA ARG A 14 1.62 18.96 -13.76
C ARG A 14 0.08 19.01 -13.97
N PRO A 15 -0.65 20.01 -13.43
CA PRO A 15 -2.05 20.27 -13.76
C PRO A 15 -2.19 20.96 -15.13
N ARG A 16 -3.24 20.64 -15.89
CA ARG A 16 -3.62 21.34 -17.14
C ARG A 16 -4.53 22.55 -16.82
N PRO A 17 -4.35 23.73 -17.43
CA PRO A 17 -5.25 24.85 -17.26
C PRO A 17 -6.49 24.77 -18.17
N ASN A 18 -7.60 25.32 -17.65
CA ASN A 18 -8.90 25.58 -18.25
C ASN A 18 -8.87 25.98 -19.74
N SER A 19 -9.76 25.38 -20.54
CA SER A 19 -10.37 26.06 -21.69
C SER A 19 -11.88 26.17 -21.45
N VAL A 20 -12.33 27.38 -21.16
CA VAL A 20 -13.74 27.76 -20.99
C VAL A 20 -14.38 27.81 -22.38
N HIS A 21 -15.47 27.08 -22.59
CA HIS A 21 -16.37 27.27 -23.72
C HIS A 21 -17.76 27.64 -23.19
N ILE A 22 -18.23 28.82 -23.56
CA ILE A 22 -19.59 29.32 -23.33
C ILE A 22 -20.37 29.17 -24.65
N PRO A 23 -21.63 28.72 -24.59
CA PRO A 23 -22.64 29.38 -25.41
C PRO A 23 -23.79 29.92 -24.54
N ALA A 24 -24.27 31.09 -24.97
CA ALA A 24 -25.33 31.85 -24.36
C ALA A 24 -26.72 31.25 -24.66
N ALA A 25 -27.56 31.12 -23.62
CA ALA A 25 -29.02 31.13 -23.74
C ALA A 25 -29.68 31.45 -22.38
N THR A 26 -30.09 32.70 -22.24
CA THR A 26 -31.42 33.16 -21.79
C THR A 26 -32.09 32.58 -20.53
N ALA A 27 -32.25 33.48 -19.54
CA ALA A 27 -33.36 33.66 -18.59
C ALA A 27 -33.52 32.69 -17.38
N ALA A 28 -33.36 33.21 -16.16
CA ALA A 28 -34.48 33.63 -15.29
C ALA A 28 -34.03 33.77 -13.81
N ARG A 29 -34.63 34.75 -13.13
CA ARG A 29 -34.44 35.16 -11.72
C ARG A 29 -34.75 34.03 -10.73
N SER A 30 -34.01 33.93 -9.62
CA SER A 30 -34.55 33.73 -8.26
C SER A 30 -33.45 33.75 -7.20
N LEU A 31 -33.74 34.38 -6.06
CA LEU A 31 -32.93 34.41 -4.85
C LEU A 31 -32.65 33.00 -4.29
N GLY A 32 -31.44 32.80 -3.78
CA GLY A 32 -31.05 31.66 -2.95
C GLY A 32 -29.59 31.81 -2.51
N SER A 33 -29.35 31.76 -1.20
CA SER A 33 -28.06 31.93 -0.53
C SER A 33 -26.91 31.14 -1.16
N PRO A 34 -25.66 31.65 -1.18
CA PRO A 34 -24.52 30.80 -1.48
C PRO A 34 -24.36 29.81 -0.32
N LEU A 35 -24.78 28.57 -0.55
CA LEU A 35 -24.43 27.42 0.28
C LEU A 35 -22.90 27.34 0.32
N SER A 36 -22.36 27.45 1.54
CA SER A 36 -20.96 27.25 1.91
C SER A 36 -20.47 25.89 1.39
N MET A 37 -19.80 25.90 0.25
CA MET A 37 -19.21 24.74 -0.40
C MET A 37 -17.78 24.56 0.12
N THR A 38 -17.65 24.28 1.42
CA THR A 38 -16.33 24.23 2.09
C THR A 38 -15.97 22.89 2.74
N SER A 39 -16.66 21.79 2.40
CA SER A 39 -16.54 20.55 3.20
C SER A 39 -15.96 19.32 2.48
N TYR A 40 -15.43 19.47 1.27
CA TYR A 40 -14.85 18.33 0.52
C TYR A 40 -13.32 18.26 0.56
N THR A 41 -12.64 19.31 1.04
CA THR A 41 -11.17 19.39 1.05
C THR A 41 -10.53 19.01 2.38
N GLU A 42 -11.29 18.83 3.46
CA GLU A 42 -10.73 18.46 4.78
C GLU A 42 -10.31 16.98 4.84
N THR A 43 -11.08 16.07 4.24
CA THR A 43 -10.81 14.62 4.34
C THR A 43 -9.58 14.17 3.55
N ALA A 44 -9.24 14.87 2.45
CA ALA A 44 -8.10 14.51 1.61
C ALA A 44 -6.73 14.91 2.21
N LEU A 45 -6.70 15.96 3.04
CA LEU A 45 -5.46 16.46 3.65
C LEU A 45 -5.07 15.69 4.93
N ALA A 46 -6.03 15.07 5.60
CA ALA A 46 -5.80 14.35 6.85
C ALA A 46 -4.94 13.07 6.71
N ASN A 47 -4.76 12.54 5.48
CA ASN A 47 -3.95 11.35 5.24
C ASN A 47 -2.46 11.65 4.96
N SER A 48 -2.05 12.93 4.94
CA SER A 48 -0.74 13.33 4.39
C SER A 48 0.47 13.24 5.34
N LYS A 49 0.40 12.59 6.50
CA LYS A 49 1.63 12.40 7.31
C LYS A 49 1.60 11.28 8.35
N LYS A 50 1.05 10.10 8.03
CA LYS A 50 1.35 8.93 8.86
C LYS A 50 2.80 8.51 8.60
N THR A 51 3.71 8.90 9.48
CA THR A 51 5.10 8.45 9.44
C THR A 51 5.13 6.96 9.77
N ILE A 52 5.67 6.16 8.85
CA ILE A 52 5.80 4.71 9.04
C ILE A 52 6.85 4.47 10.12
N HIS A 53 6.44 4.00 11.28
CA HIS A 53 7.34 3.73 12.41
C HIS A 53 7.54 2.23 12.65
N THR A 54 6.52 1.44 12.37
CA THR A 54 6.50 0.01 12.67
C THR A 54 6.28 -0.82 11.40
N ALA A 55 7.02 -1.92 11.29
CA ALA A 55 6.87 -2.87 10.21
C ALA A 55 6.60 -4.29 10.74
N ALA A 56 5.93 -5.09 9.91
CA ALA A 56 5.82 -6.53 10.06
C ALA A 56 6.07 -7.24 8.73
N CYS A 57 6.52 -8.48 8.81
CA CYS A 57 6.80 -9.34 7.67
C CYS A 57 6.03 -10.65 7.82
N LEU A 58 5.26 -11.00 6.79
CA LEU A 58 4.50 -12.24 6.71
C LEU A 58 5.12 -13.12 5.62
N ILE A 59 5.64 -14.27 6.00
CA ILE A 59 6.18 -15.27 5.09
C ILE A 59 5.11 -16.33 4.85
N ILE A 60 4.81 -16.64 3.59
CA ILE A 60 3.77 -17.60 3.21
C ILE A 60 4.43 -18.75 2.47
N GLY A 61 4.25 -19.98 2.93
CA GLY A 61 4.71 -21.15 2.19
C GLY A 61 5.00 -22.37 3.06
N ASP A 62 4.40 -23.49 2.69
CA ASP A 62 4.59 -24.78 3.35
C ASP A 62 6.03 -25.31 3.19
N GLU A 63 6.75 -24.87 2.17
CA GLU A 63 8.17 -25.20 1.99
C GLU A 63 9.06 -24.59 3.07
N VAL A 64 8.70 -23.40 3.56
CA VAL A 64 9.41 -22.73 4.66
C VAL A 64 9.04 -23.40 5.97
N LEU A 65 7.74 -23.65 6.20
CA LEU A 65 7.25 -24.36 7.40
C LEU A 65 7.80 -25.78 7.51
N GLY A 66 7.86 -26.50 6.38
CA GLY A 66 8.38 -27.85 6.28
C GLY A 66 9.91 -27.93 6.25
N GLY A 67 10.62 -26.80 6.32
CA GLY A 67 12.08 -26.76 6.30
C GLY A 67 12.74 -27.18 4.99
N LYS A 68 11.97 -27.30 3.89
CA LYS A 68 12.51 -27.58 2.55
C LYS A 68 13.29 -26.39 1.99
N THR A 69 12.87 -25.19 2.36
CA THR A 69 13.48 -23.92 1.98
C THR A 69 13.80 -23.12 3.23
N VAL A 70 14.99 -22.54 3.29
CA VAL A 70 15.36 -21.60 4.35
C VAL A 70 14.88 -20.21 3.97
N ASP A 71 14.12 -19.56 4.84
CA ASP A 71 13.72 -18.16 4.64
C ASP A 71 14.93 -17.22 4.65
N THR A 72 15.21 -16.61 3.51
CA THR A 72 16.22 -15.55 3.34
C THR A 72 15.62 -14.15 3.22
N ASN A 73 14.29 -14.05 3.13
CA ASN A 73 13.59 -12.80 2.88
C ASN A 73 13.42 -12.01 4.17
N SER A 74 13.04 -12.66 5.27
CA SER A 74 12.87 -11.95 6.54
C SER A 74 14.16 -11.33 7.09
N PRO A 75 15.36 -11.97 7.02
CA PRO A 75 16.60 -11.33 7.47
C PRO A 75 17.03 -10.17 6.55
N PHE A 76 16.78 -10.28 5.24
CA PHE A 76 17.03 -9.19 4.30
C PHE A 76 16.13 -7.98 4.61
N PHE A 77 14.84 -8.24 4.81
CA PHE A 77 13.87 -7.19 5.13
C PHE A 77 14.14 -6.53 6.48
N ALA A 78 14.56 -7.29 7.49
CA ALA A 78 14.98 -6.73 8.78
C ALA A 78 16.13 -5.72 8.63
N LYS A 79 17.15 -6.05 7.83
CA LYS A 79 18.27 -5.14 7.52
C LYS A 79 17.79 -3.90 6.76
N TYR A 80 16.88 -4.08 5.81
CA TYR A 80 16.29 -2.98 5.05
C TYR A 80 15.50 -2.02 5.96
N CYS A 81 14.63 -2.54 6.82
CA CYS A 81 13.90 -1.74 7.82
C CYS A 81 14.86 -0.98 8.74
N PHE A 82 15.91 -1.65 9.22
CA PHE A 82 16.93 -1.03 10.06
C PHE A 82 17.63 0.14 9.35
N SER A 83 18.01 -0.03 8.08
CA SER A 83 18.63 1.04 7.27
C SER A 83 17.71 2.25 7.05
N MET A 84 16.39 2.07 7.14
CA MET A 84 15.41 3.15 7.00
C MET A 84 14.97 3.74 8.34
N GLY A 85 15.46 3.23 9.47
CA GLY A 85 14.99 3.63 10.80
C GLY A 85 13.58 3.13 11.15
N VAL A 86 13.06 2.14 10.43
CA VAL A 86 11.76 1.51 10.70
C VAL A 86 11.97 0.31 11.62
N SER A 87 11.16 0.21 12.68
CA SER A 87 11.24 -0.93 13.59
C SER A 87 10.46 -2.12 13.05
N LEU A 88 11.15 -3.17 12.60
CA LEU A 88 10.52 -4.47 12.34
C LEU A 88 10.14 -5.11 13.68
N LYS A 89 8.84 -5.22 13.94
CA LYS A 89 8.30 -5.69 15.24
C LYS A 89 7.88 -7.15 15.22
N ARG A 90 7.58 -7.71 14.05
CA ARG A 90 7.13 -9.09 13.92
C ARG A 90 7.52 -9.66 12.56
N ILE A 91 7.99 -10.89 12.59
CA ILE A 91 8.08 -11.78 11.45
C ILE A 91 7.21 -12.98 11.79
N GLU A 92 6.36 -13.40 10.87
CA GLU A 92 5.49 -14.56 11.04
C GLU A 92 5.55 -15.42 9.78
N VAL A 93 5.59 -16.73 9.95
CA VAL A 93 5.54 -17.69 8.84
C VAL A 93 4.23 -18.45 8.97
N ILE A 94 3.42 -18.46 7.91
CA ILE A 94 2.12 -19.11 7.86
C ILE A 94 2.05 -20.11 6.69
N ALA A 95 1.08 -21.01 6.76
CA ALA A 95 0.81 -21.98 5.70
C ALA A 95 0.23 -21.28 4.47
N ASP A 96 0.32 -21.94 3.31
CA ASP A 96 -0.31 -21.47 2.07
C ASP A 96 -1.81 -21.80 2.05
N ASP A 97 -2.53 -21.31 3.07
CA ASP A 97 -3.98 -21.45 3.24
C ASP A 97 -4.64 -20.07 3.18
N GLU A 98 -5.71 -19.95 2.40
CA GLU A 98 -6.40 -18.67 2.19
C GLU A 98 -6.93 -18.06 3.49
N SER A 99 -7.49 -18.89 4.38
CA SER A 99 -8.08 -18.42 5.64
C SER A 99 -7.00 -17.88 6.58
N GLU A 100 -5.89 -18.62 6.70
CA GLU A 100 -4.71 -18.21 7.49
C GLU A 100 -4.12 -16.89 6.95
N ILE A 101 -4.00 -16.75 5.64
CA ILE A 101 -3.48 -15.53 5.00
C ILE A 101 -4.38 -14.33 5.30
N ILE A 102 -5.70 -14.48 5.12
CA ILE A 102 -6.66 -13.40 5.39
C ILE A 102 -6.60 -12.96 6.85
N GLU A 103 -6.59 -13.91 7.78
CA GLU A 103 -6.53 -13.60 9.21
C GLU A 103 -5.22 -12.88 9.57
N ALA A 104 -4.08 -13.42 9.11
CA ALA A 104 -2.77 -12.85 9.42
C ALA A 104 -2.60 -11.44 8.85
N VAL A 105 -2.99 -11.22 7.58
CA VAL A 105 -2.91 -9.90 6.95
C VAL A 105 -3.80 -8.90 7.68
N LYS A 106 -5.03 -9.27 8.04
CA LYS A 106 -5.94 -8.40 8.78
C LYS A 106 -5.37 -8.04 10.15
N ARG A 107 -4.95 -9.04 10.92
CA ARG A 107 -4.35 -8.85 12.25
C ARG A 107 -3.07 -8.00 12.21
N MET A 108 -2.25 -8.13 11.18
CA MET A 108 -1.02 -7.35 11.03
C MET A 108 -1.28 -5.92 10.57
N SER A 109 -2.18 -5.72 9.61
CA SER A 109 -2.50 -4.39 9.08
C SER A 109 -3.18 -3.49 10.13
N GLU A 110 -3.90 -4.07 11.10
CA GLU A 110 -4.44 -3.35 12.24
C GLU A 110 -3.37 -2.90 13.25
N LYS A 111 -2.26 -3.66 13.37
CA LYS A 111 -1.25 -3.47 14.43
C LYS A 111 0.00 -2.72 13.98
N TYR A 112 0.31 -2.71 12.69
CA TYR A 112 1.56 -2.19 12.15
C TYR A 112 1.32 -1.22 10.99
N ASP A 113 2.21 -0.24 10.84
CA ASP A 113 2.07 0.77 9.78
C ASP A 113 2.47 0.24 8.40
N PHE A 114 3.36 -0.74 8.36
CA PHE A 114 3.86 -1.34 7.14
C PHE A 114 3.91 -2.86 7.27
N VAL A 115 3.21 -3.56 6.37
CA VAL A 115 3.20 -5.02 6.33
C VAL A 115 3.71 -5.44 4.97
N VAL A 116 4.76 -6.24 4.94
CA VAL A 116 5.23 -6.90 3.72
C VAL A 116 4.86 -8.37 3.78
N THR A 117 4.39 -8.91 2.66
CA THR A 117 4.19 -10.35 2.50
C THR A 117 5.26 -10.89 1.56
N SER A 118 5.71 -12.12 1.79
CA SER A 118 6.69 -12.80 0.94
C SER A 118 6.41 -14.28 0.90
N GLY A 119 6.09 -14.82 -0.27
CA GLY A 119 5.64 -16.19 -0.38
C GLY A 119 4.55 -16.36 -1.44
N GLY A 120 4.34 -17.58 -1.93
CA GLY A 120 3.22 -17.93 -2.79
C GLY A 120 3.27 -17.44 -4.25
N ILE A 121 4.18 -17.99 -5.05
CA ILE A 121 3.96 -18.24 -6.50
C ILE A 121 4.42 -19.69 -6.78
N GLY A 122 3.99 -20.67 -5.97
CA GLY A 122 3.96 -22.06 -6.44
C GLY A 122 3.05 -22.14 -7.67
N PRO A 123 3.27 -23.04 -8.65
CA PRO A 123 2.52 -23.00 -9.91
C PRO A 123 1.04 -23.05 -9.58
N THR A 124 0.37 -21.92 -9.77
CA THR A 124 -1.07 -21.79 -9.71
C THR A 124 -1.59 -22.76 -10.77
N PHE A 125 -1.93 -23.98 -10.37
CA PHE A 125 -2.73 -24.86 -11.19
C PHE A 125 -4.11 -24.20 -11.24
N VAL A 126 -4.26 -23.28 -12.19
CA VAL A 126 -5.55 -22.85 -12.71
C VAL A 126 -6.21 -24.08 -13.30
N SER A 127 -7.14 -24.67 -12.54
CA SER A 127 -8.10 -25.64 -13.06
C SER A 127 -9.51 -25.26 -12.66
#